data_AF-A0A383DYC9-F1
#
_entry.id   AF-A0A383DYC9-F1
#
_cell.length_a   1.000
_cell.length_b   1.000
_cell.length_c   1.000
_cell.angle_alpha   90.00
_cell.angle_beta   90.00
_cell.angle_gamma   90.00
#
_symmetry.space_group_name_H-M   'P 1'
#
loop_
_entity.id
_entity.type
_entity.pdbx_description
1 polymer ?
#
loop_
_entity_poly.entity_id
_entity_poly.type
_entity_poly.pdbx_seq_one_letter_code
_entity_poly.pdbx_strand_id
1 'polypeptide(L)' 'MTNPQKLTQMQHYWDALWHLTPDKDKKKNLERRFGIKNIKVDNRGKILS' A
#
# COMPACT_ATOMS: atom_id res chain seq x y z
N MET A 1 -1.62 -14.64 8.60
CA MET A 1 -2.99 -14.07 8.56
C MET A 1 -2.89 -12.64 8.07
N THR A 2 -3.31 -12.37 6.84
CA THR A 2 -3.54 -11.01 6.36
C THR A 2 -4.79 -10.51 7.07
N ASN A 3 -4.63 -9.69 8.11
CA ASN A 3 -5.78 -9.11 8.81
C ASN A 3 -6.51 -8.19 7.80
N PRO A 4 -7.78 -8.46 7.45
CA PRO A 4 -8.53 -7.63 6.50
C PRO A 4 -8.55 -6.15 6.88
N GLN A 5 -8.58 -5.84 8.18
CA GLN A 5 -8.50 -4.47 8.69
C GLN A 5 -7.16 -3.80 8.33
N LYS A 6 -6.05 -4.56 8.37
CA LYS A 6 -4.73 -4.06 8.00
C LYS A 6 -4.66 -3.75 6.51
N LEU A 7 -5.22 -4.60 5.66
CA LEU A 7 -5.31 -4.36 4.21
C LEU A 7 -6.13 -3.10 3.91
N THR A 8 -7.27 -2.91 4.57
CA THR A 8 -8.09 -1.71 4.42
C THR A 8 -7.34 -0.45 4.83
N GLN A 9 -6.63 -0.47 5.97
CA GLN A 9 -5.80 0.66 6.40
C GLN A 9 -4.67 0.96 5.41
N MET A 10 -4.02 -0.07 4.86
CA MET A 10 -3.00 0.10 3.83
C MET A 10 -3.60 0.72 2.57
N GLN A 11 -4.78 0.28 2.14
CA GLN A 11 -5.45 0.81 0.95
C GLN A 11 -5.78 2.30 1.14
N HIS A 12 -6.41 2.67 2.26
CA HIS A 12 -6.69 4.08 2.55
C HIS A 12 -5.43 4.93 2.59
N TYR A 13 -4.34 4.41 3.14
CA TYR A 13 -3.06 5.12 3.15
C TYR A 13 -2.48 5.25 1.74
N TRP A 14 -2.53 4.20 0.92
CA TRP A 14 -2.11 4.25 -0.48
C TRP A 14 -2.88 5.29 -1.29
N ASP A 15 -4.20 5.35 -1.11
CA ASP A 15 -5.06 6.33 -1.78
C ASP A 15 -4.73 7.76 -1.33
N ALA A 16 -4.37 7.96 -0.06
CA ALA A 16 -3.91 9.26 0.43
C ALA A 16 -2.57 9.71 -0.19
N LEU A 17 -1.74 8.76 -0.63
CA LEU A 17 -0.48 9.04 -1.33
C LEU A 17 -0.68 9.28 -2.83
N TRP A 18 -1.89 9.55 -3.33
CA TRP A 18 -2.20 9.74 -4.76
C TRP A 18 -1.25 10.74 -5.46
N HIS A 19 -0.80 11.76 -4.75
CA HIS A 19 0.11 12.81 -5.26
C HIS A 19 1.58 12.39 -5.37
N LEU A 20 1.97 11.24 -4.82
CA LEU A 20 3.35 10.73 -4.89
C LEU A 20 3.50 9.82 -6.11
N THR A 21 4.13 10.32 -7.16
CA THR A 21 4.57 9.50 -8.30
C THR A 21 6.11 9.46 -8.31
N PRO A 22 6.73 8.30 -8.63
CA PRO A 22 6.14 7.03 -9.07
C PRO A 22 5.65 6.11 -7.93
N ASP A 23 4.85 5.09 -8.26
CA ASP A 23 4.30 4.09 -7.32
C ASP A 23 5.34 3.38 -6.43
N LYS A 24 6.61 3.34 -6.86
CA LYS A 24 7.73 2.83 -6.06
C LYS A 24 7.85 3.57 -4.73
N ASP A 25 7.65 4.88 -4.72
CA ASP A 25 7.75 5.70 -3.50
C ASP A 25 6.55 5.50 -2.59
N LYS A 26 5.36 5.30 -3.16
CA LYS A 26 4.17 4.89 -2.39
C LYS A 26 4.40 3.55 -1.68
N LYS A 27 4.94 2.56 -2.40
CA LYS A 27 5.26 1.23 -1.84
C LYS A 27 6.26 1.32 -0.69
N LYS A 28 7.31 2.13 -0.83
CA LYS A 28 8.31 2.37 0.23
C LYS A 28 7.71 3.02 1.49
N ASN A 29 6.73 3.91 1.32
CA ASN A 29 6.01 4.52 2.45
C ASN A 29 5.13 3.50 3.18
N LEU A 30 4.43 2.64 2.44
CA LEU A 30 3.68 1.53 3.05
C LEU A 30 4.60 0.56 3.80
N GLU A 31 5.76 0.20 3.22
CA GLU A 31 6.76 -0.65 3.87
C GLU A 31 7.21 -0.04 5.21
N ARG A 32 7.52 1.26 5.24
CA ARG A 32 7.92 1.97 6.47
C ARG A 32 6.80 2.02 7.50
N ARG A 33 5.55 2.28 7.08
CA ARG A 33 4.43 2.49 8.01
C ARG A 33 3.84 1.19 8.55
N PHE A 34 3.78 0.15 7.73
CA PHE A 34 3.11 -1.11 8.07
C PHE A 34 4.05 -2.30 8.27
N GLY A 35 5.35 -2.14 7.97
CA GLY A 35 6.37 -3.18 8.08
C GLY A 35 6.19 -4.34 7.08
N ILE A 36 5.34 -4.17 6.06
CA ILE A 36 5.02 -5.21 5.09
C ILE A 36 5.90 -5.02 3.86
N LYS A 37 6.76 -6.00 3.58
CA LYS A 37 7.60 -6.06 2.38
C LYS A 37 6.86 -6.80 1.26
N ASN A 38 7.24 -6.55 0.01
CA ASN A 38 6.67 -7.18 -1.19
C ASN A 38 5.19 -6.84 -1.45
N ILE A 39 4.81 -5.58 -1.20
CA ILE A 39 3.45 -5.11 -1.39
C ILE A 39 3.05 -5.26 -2.85
N LYS A 40 2.04 -6.09 -3.09
CA LYS A 40 1.45 -6.29 -4.42
C LYS A 40 0.33 -5.28 -4.62
N VAL A 41 0.43 -4.52 -5.69
CA VAL A 41 -0.59 -3.56 -6.11
C VAL A 41 -0.94 -3.89 -7.56
N ASP A 42 -2.24 -3.93 -7.87
CA ASP A 42 -2.69 -4.12 -9.25
C ASP A 42 -2.54 -2.83 -10.09
N ASN A 43 -2.82 -2.92 -11.39
CA ASN A 43 -2.75 -1.79 -12.31
C ASN A 43 -3.79 -0.68 -12.01
N ARG A 44 -4.71 -0.91 -11.08
CA ARG A 44 -5.74 0.04 -10.63
C ARG A 44 -5.40 0.68 -9.28
N GLY A 45 -4.25 0.34 -8.69
CA GLY A 45 -3.84 0.88 -7.38
C GLY A 45 -4.42 0.12 -6.19
N LYS A 46 -5.00 -1.07 -6.38
CA LYS A 46 -5.53 -1.89 -5.28
C LYS A 46 -4.46 -2.79 -4.68
N ILE A 47 -4.30 -2.73 -3.37
CA ILE A 47 -3.38 -3.58 -2.61
C ILE A 47 -3.96 -5.00 -2.50
N LEU A 48 -3.14 -5.98 -2.86
CA LEU A 48 -3.50 -7.41 -2.86
C LEU A 48 -2.87 -8.18 -1.69
N SER A 49 -1.64 -7.84 -1.29
CA SER A 49 -0.92 -8.43 -0.15
C SER A 49 0.26 -7.58 0.30
#